data_AF-A0AAV2QB93-F1
#
_entry.id   AF-A0AAV2QB93-F1
#
_cell.length_a   1.000
_cell.length_b   1.000
_cell.length_c   1.000
_cell.angle_alpha   90.00
_cell.angle_beta   90.00
_cell.angle_gamma   90.00
#
_symmetry.space_group_name_H-M   'P 1'
#
loop_
_entity.id
_entity.type
_entity.pdbx_description
1 polymer ?
#
loop_
_entity_poly.entity_id
_entity_poly.type
_entity_poly.pdbx_seq_one_letter_code
_entity_poly.pdbx_strand_id
1 'polypeptide(L)'
;MLNKDIVLVTLNYRLGSIGFLSTEDSLVPGNMALKDQTLALSWVKQNIQNFGGDPNRVTIFGESAGASSVHMQIITPHSDGLFQRAIMQSGNALCPWAMGESHLSNTKKLATDLGCTQVDDSQTMIECLQTVSLEELMLKYANTTLPYGEHPNMWGPRVDGDYVPAAPEVLLKEGRFKGVDIIAGINSHEGASFAGVYFMSPDGLSDFNDNFDNLAPVTLEIRQQEDNPLGIARAAFDFYIGYNESVAQHDADKVTQLYSDRQFIVPHELVSKFTVKHKPERSLFLYQLDHRGQRSFASYFEGYGDHWVDHGDDVFYFFEGGSGFTSETFDQIPMSETDLKIRDELTTMWYNFAMTGNPTPDDNLGFVWSPTYHNLEYLSMGSPMSMTQDPSREWIRNFWTSLPTRQNRLLYPEKVKELKVKKIGFLLSCWCFL
;
A
#
# COMPACT_ATOMS: atom_id res chain seq x y z
N MET A 1 -15.70 -16.08 2.11
CA MET A 1 -16.25 -15.65 0.80
C MET A 1 -17.10 -16.69 0.06
N LEU A 2 -16.76 -17.99 0.07
CA LEU A 2 -17.43 -19.02 -0.75
C LEU A 2 -18.87 -19.39 -0.33
N ASN A 3 -19.39 -18.80 0.75
CA ASN A 3 -20.81 -18.93 1.13
C ASN A 3 -21.74 -18.01 0.30
N LYS A 4 -21.18 -17.26 -0.66
CA LYS A 4 -21.90 -16.36 -1.58
C LYS A 4 -21.85 -16.94 -3.00
N ASP A 5 -22.84 -16.62 -3.82
CA ASP A 5 -22.93 -17.09 -5.21
C ASP A 5 -21.99 -16.28 -6.13
N ILE A 6 -20.70 -16.59 -6.04
CA ILE A 6 -19.62 -15.96 -6.81
C ILE A 6 -18.65 -17.01 -7.33
N VAL A 7 -17.93 -16.67 -8.40
CA VAL A 7 -16.70 -17.36 -8.77
C VAL A 7 -15.52 -16.57 -8.22
N LEU A 8 -14.80 -17.16 -7.27
CA LEU A 8 -13.56 -16.62 -6.74
C LEU A 8 -12.38 -17.13 -7.57
N VAL A 9 -11.58 -16.22 -8.11
CA VAL A 9 -10.33 -16.54 -8.80
C VAL A 9 -9.17 -15.97 -8.02
N THR A 10 -8.25 -16.84 -7.59
CA THR A 10 -6.94 -16.44 -7.07
C THR A 10 -5.89 -16.68 -8.15
N LEU A 11 -4.85 -15.85 -8.17
CA LEU A 11 -3.78 -15.94 -9.17
C LEU A 11 -2.42 -15.78 -8.51
N ASN A 12 -1.42 -16.40 -9.13
CA ASN A 12 -0.02 -16.15 -8.82
C ASN A 12 0.60 -15.29 -9.93
N TYR A 13 1.54 -14.45 -9.56
CA TYR A 13 2.35 -13.65 -10.49
C TYR A 13 3.81 -13.67 -10.04
N ARG A 14 4.75 -13.35 -10.94
CA ARG A 14 6.17 -13.33 -10.58
C ARG A 14 6.47 -12.31 -9.48
N LEU A 15 7.34 -12.66 -8.54
CA LEU A 15 7.73 -11.82 -7.40
C LEU A 15 9.21 -11.42 -7.45
N GLY A 16 9.58 -10.45 -6.62
CA GLY A 16 10.96 -10.00 -6.45
C GLY A 16 11.62 -9.58 -7.76
N SER A 17 12.93 -9.83 -7.89
CA SER A 17 13.69 -9.53 -9.11
C SER A 17 13.10 -10.22 -10.34
N ILE A 18 12.56 -11.43 -10.23
CA ILE A 18 11.99 -12.16 -11.38
C ILE A 18 10.74 -11.45 -11.94
N GLY A 19 9.99 -10.76 -11.07
CA GLY A 19 8.79 -10.01 -11.45
C GLY A 19 9.05 -8.57 -11.87
N PHE A 20 10.13 -7.95 -11.39
CA PHE A 20 10.31 -6.49 -11.49
C PHE A 20 11.69 -6.02 -11.95
N LEU A 21 12.63 -6.94 -12.24
CA LEU A 21 13.93 -6.59 -12.81
C LEU A 21 13.76 -5.83 -14.13
N SER A 22 14.62 -4.82 -14.33
CA SER A 22 14.59 -4.00 -15.52
C SER A 22 15.98 -3.50 -15.89
N THR A 23 16.31 -3.60 -17.17
CA THR A 23 17.49 -3.00 -17.80
C THR A 23 17.23 -1.56 -18.25
N GLU A 24 16.00 -1.07 -18.10
CA GLU A 24 15.56 0.27 -18.50
C GLU A 24 15.71 0.57 -20.01
N ASP A 25 15.90 -0.47 -20.80
CA ASP A 25 15.87 -0.47 -22.25
C ASP A 25 14.74 -1.38 -22.76
N SER A 26 14.71 -1.63 -24.07
CA SER A 26 13.68 -2.47 -24.69
C SER A 26 13.84 -3.97 -24.40
N LEU A 27 14.98 -4.43 -23.89
CA LEU A 27 15.24 -5.86 -23.70
C LEU A 27 14.45 -6.39 -22.49
N VAL A 28 14.60 -5.73 -21.34
CA VAL A 28 13.86 -6.04 -20.11
C VAL A 28 13.28 -4.74 -19.55
N PRO A 29 12.13 -4.27 -20.07
CA PRO A 29 11.55 -2.99 -19.68
C PRO A 29 10.94 -2.99 -18.26
N GLY A 30 10.85 -4.13 -17.59
CA GLY A 30 10.23 -4.28 -16.27
C GLY A 30 8.73 -4.58 -16.29
N ASN A 31 8.15 -4.55 -15.09
CA ASN A 31 6.71 -4.77 -14.82
C ASN A 31 6.18 -6.15 -15.23
N MET A 32 7.04 -7.18 -15.27
CA MET A 32 6.66 -8.55 -15.66
C MET A 32 5.54 -9.10 -14.78
N ALA A 33 5.63 -8.88 -13.47
CA ALA A 33 4.61 -9.22 -12.49
C ALA A 33 3.24 -8.60 -12.80
N LEU A 34 3.19 -7.31 -13.16
CA LEU A 34 1.93 -6.64 -13.51
C LEU A 34 1.38 -7.19 -14.85
N LYS A 35 2.26 -7.47 -15.81
CA LYS A 35 1.89 -8.09 -17.09
C LYS A 35 1.33 -9.50 -16.89
N ASP A 36 1.85 -10.27 -15.93
CA ASP A 36 1.28 -11.57 -15.53
C ASP A 36 -0.15 -11.41 -15.01
N GLN A 37 -0.39 -10.40 -14.17
CA GLN A 37 -1.74 -10.10 -13.66
C GLN A 37 -2.70 -9.74 -14.81
N THR A 38 -2.29 -8.90 -15.78
CA THR A 38 -3.12 -8.58 -16.96
C THR A 38 -3.41 -9.80 -17.83
N LEU A 39 -2.42 -10.70 -17.97
CA LEU A 39 -2.61 -11.96 -18.67
C LEU A 39 -3.66 -12.82 -17.95
N ALA A 40 -3.59 -12.91 -16.62
CA ALA A 40 -4.57 -13.62 -15.81
C ALA A 40 -5.97 -12.98 -15.91
N LEU A 41 -6.08 -11.65 -15.88
CA LEU A 41 -7.35 -10.94 -16.09
C LEU A 41 -7.92 -11.17 -17.48
N SER A 42 -7.07 -11.23 -18.50
CA SER A 42 -7.47 -11.59 -19.86
C SER A 42 -7.98 -13.02 -19.94
N TRP A 43 -7.33 -13.96 -19.24
CA TRP A 43 -7.80 -15.32 -19.11
C TRP A 43 -9.18 -15.39 -18.44
N VAL A 44 -9.39 -14.67 -17.34
CA VAL A 44 -10.69 -14.59 -16.66
C VAL A 44 -11.74 -14.07 -17.64
N LYS A 45 -11.48 -12.96 -18.31
CA LYS A 45 -12.41 -12.35 -19.29
C LYS A 45 -12.83 -13.33 -20.38
N GLN A 46 -11.93 -14.20 -20.83
CA GLN A 46 -12.17 -15.15 -21.93
C GLN A 46 -12.78 -16.48 -21.46
N ASN A 47 -12.51 -16.92 -20.23
CA ASN A 47 -12.78 -18.30 -19.81
C ASN A 47 -13.78 -18.43 -18.66
N ILE A 48 -14.04 -17.36 -17.89
CA ILE A 48 -14.78 -17.49 -16.62
C ILE A 48 -16.22 -17.99 -16.79
N GLN A 49 -16.82 -17.78 -17.98
CA GLN A 49 -18.13 -18.32 -18.33
C GLN A 49 -18.20 -19.86 -18.25
N ASN A 50 -17.09 -20.56 -18.49
CA ASN A 50 -17.03 -22.02 -18.37
C ASN A 50 -17.08 -22.51 -16.92
N PHE A 51 -16.88 -21.60 -15.97
CA PHE A 51 -16.95 -21.86 -14.53
C PHE A 51 -18.21 -21.25 -13.89
N GLY A 52 -19.16 -20.78 -14.72
CA GLY A 52 -20.40 -20.14 -14.27
C GLY A 52 -20.27 -18.65 -13.93
N GLY A 53 -19.10 -18.03 -14.14
CA GLY A 53 -18.92 -16.60 -13.89
C GLY A 53 -19.34 -15.72 -15.07
N ASP A 54 -19.60 -14.44 -14.79
CA ASP A 54 -19.98 -13.46 -15.81
C ASP A 54 -18.77 -12.59 -16.19
N PRO A 55 -18.27 -12.69 -17.44
CA PRO A 55 -17.10 -11.91 -17.87
C PRO A 55 -17.35 -10.40 -17.90
N ASN A 56 -18.61 -9.93 -17.79
CA ASN A 56 -18.98 -8.52 -17.75
C ASN A 56 -19.28 -8.00 -16.34
N ARG A 57 -19.11 -8.86 -15.31
CA ARG A 57 -19.20 -8.49 -13.89
C ARG A 57 -17.99 -9.03 -13.13
N VAL A 58 -16.82 -8.53 -13.52
CA VAL A 58 -15.53 -8.82 -12.89
C VAL A 58 -15.16 -7.67 -11.95
N THR A 59 -14.96 -8.03 -10.67
CA THR A 59 -14.37 -7.16 -9.65
C THR A 59 -13.00 -7.68 -9.32
N ILE A 60 -11.98 -6.83 -9.39
CA ILE A 60 -10.65 -7.15 -8.89
C ILE A 60 -10.49 -6.62 -7.48
N PHE A 61 -9.77 -7.34 -6.64
CA PHE A 61 -9.47 -6.88 -5.29
C PHE A 61 -8.14 -7.45 -4.81
N GLY A 62 -7.53 -6.73 -3.88
CA GLY A 62 -6.29 -7.12 -3.25
C GLY A 62 -6.05 -6.28 -2.02
N GLU A 63 -5.13 -6.77 -1.20
CA GLU A 63 -4.68 -6.15 0.04
C GLU A 63 -3.19 -5.76 -0.09
N SER A 64 -2.77 -4.66 0.55
CA SER A 64 -1.39 -4.19 0.56
C SER A 64 -0.79 -4.05 -0.86
N ALA A 65 0.31 -4.75 -1.17
CA ALA A 65 0.90 -4.84 -2.51
C ALA A 65 -0.08 -5.33 -3.59
N GLY A 66 -1.07 -6.16 -3.22
CA GLY A 66 -2.18 -6.56 -4.06
C GLY A 66 -3.14 -5.39 -4.36
N ALA A 67 -3.42 -4.52 -3.38
CA ALA A 67 -4.21 -3.30 -3.60
C ALA A 67 -3.48 -2.27 -4.47
N SER A 68 -2.17 -2.12 -4.26
CA SER A 68 -1.31 -1.33 -5.14
C SER A 68 -1.31 -1.89 -6.57
N SER A 69 -1.27 -3.23 -6.72
CA SER A 69 -1.43 -3.89 -8.01
C SER A 69 -2.80 -3.59 -8.64
N VAL A 70 -3.90 -3.69 -7.89
CA VAL A 70 -5.24 -3.29 -8.33
C VAL A 70 -5.24 -1.86 -8.85
N HIS A 71 -4.62 -0.92 -8.13
CA HIS A 71 -4.54 0.46 -8.58
C HIS A 71 -3.70 0.61 -9.86
N MET A 72 -2.58 -0.12 -10.00
CA MET A 72 -1.82 -0.15 -11.25
C MET A 72 -2.65 -0.70 -12.42
N GLN A 73 -3.50 -1.70 -12.16
CA GLN A 73 -4.42 -2.23 -13.16
C GLN A 73 -5.52 -1.22 -13.55
N ILE A 74 -5.87 -0.26 -12.69
CA ILE A 74 -6.75 0.88 -13.00
C ILE A 74 -6.02 1.94 -13.84
N ILE A 75 -4.73 2.14 -13.59
CA ILE A 75 -3.92 3.18 -14.22
C ILE A 75 -3.45 2.75 -15.62
N THR A 76 -3.10 1.49 -15.82
CA THR A 76 -2.57 1.00 -17.10
C THR A 76 -3.66 0.91 -18.18
N PRO A 77 -3.39 1.37 -19.42
CA PRO A 77 -4.32 1.18 -20.54
C PRO A 77 -4.42 -0.30 -20.97
N HIS A 78 -3.46 -1.14 -20.61
CA HIS A 78 -3.40 -2.56 -21.00
C HIS A 78 -4.50 -3.42 -20.34
N SER A 79 -5.21 -2.86 -19.36
CA SER A 79 -6.28 -3.55 -18.63
C SER A 79 -7.66 -2.97 -18.89
N ASP A 80 -7.82 -2.19 -19.96
CA ASP A 80 -9.11 -1.63 -20.37
C ASP A 80 -10.12 -2.72 -20.73
N GLY A 81 -11.33 -2.60 -20.20
CA GLY A 81 -12.43 -3.55 -20.45
C GLY A 81 -12.31 -4.91 -19.76
N LEU A 82 -11.22 -5.19 -19.03
CA LEU A 82 -11.01 -6.48 -18.35
C LEU A 82 -11.82 -6.63 -17.04
N PHE A 83 -12.15 -5.53 -16.38
CA PHE A 83 -12.95 -5.51 -15.16
C PHE A 83 -13.77 -4.22 -15.03
N GLN A 84 -14.79 -4.26 -14.17
CA GLN A 84 -15.76 -3.17 -14.01
C GLN A 84 -15.64 -2.48 -12.66
N ARG A 85 -15.10 -3.17 -11.66
CA ARG A 85 -15.00 -2.67 -10.28
C ARG A 85 -13.68 -3.08 -9.64
N ALA A 86 -13.28 -2.33 -8.63
CA ALA A 86 -12.06 -2.58 -7.90
C ALA A 86 -12.27 -2.40 -6.39
N ILE A 87 -11.55 -3.18 -5.59
CA ILE A 87 -11.47 -3.01 -4.14
C ILE A 87 -9.99 -2.92 -3.75
N MET A 88 -9.60 -1.83 -3.09
CA MET A 88 -8.23 -1.54 -2.68
C MET A 88 -8.13 -1.53 -1.15
N GLN A 89 -7.69 -2.64 -0.56
CA GLN A 89 -7.56 -2.79 0.89
C GLN A 89 -6.12 -2.42 1.30
N SER A 90 -5.95 -1.36 2.07
CA SER A 90 -4.66 -0.99 2.66
C SER A 90 -3.50 -0.80 1.66
N GLY A 91 -3.78 -0.33 0.44
CA GLY A 91 -2.72 -0.01 -0.51
C GLY A 91 -3.22 0.65 -1.78
N ASN A 92 -2.33 1.40 -2.45
CA ASN A 92 -2.58 2.02 -3.75
C ASN A 92 -1.25 2.51 -4.37
N ALA A 93 -1.27 2.87 -5.66
CA ALA A 93 -0.08 3.37 -6.38
C ALA A 93 0.60 4.66 -5.84
N LEU A 94 -0.01 5.40 -4.90
CA LEU A 94 0.63 6.54 -4.20
C LEU A 94 1.24 6.15 -2.85
N CYS A 95 1.05 4.91 -2.38
CA CYS A 95 1.79 4.41 -1.24
C CYS A 95 3.29 4.44 -1.59
N PRO A 96 4.15 4.86 -0.64
CA PRO A 96 5.55 5.11 -0.96
C PRO A 96 6.35 3.86 -1.33
N TRP A 97 5.92 2.71 -0.81
CA TRP A 97 6.42 1.37 -1.11
C TRP A 97 5.82 0.77 -2.41
N ALA A 98 4.89 1.46 -3.10
CA ALA A 98 4.19 0.87 -4.26
C ALA A 98 5.00 0.91 -5.58
N MET A 99 6.07 1.70 -5.64
CA MET A 99 6.91 1.89 -6.83
C MET A 99 8.37 1.64 -6.48
N GLY A 100 9.03 0.77 -7.25
CA GLY A 100 10.47 0.54 -7.13
C GLY A 100 11.28 1.70 -7.71
N GLU A 101 12.57 1.74 -7.39
CA GLU A 101 13.49 2.75 -7.92
C GLU A 101 14.86 2.17 -8.27
N SER A 102 15.63 2.92 -9.08
CA SER A 102 17.00 2.57 -9.46
C SER A 102 17.14 1.18 -10.09
N HIS A 103 16.13 0.73 -10.87
CA HIS A 103 16.04 -0.64 -11.39
C HIS A 103 17.29 -1.08 -12.16
N LEU A 104 17.83 -0.23 -13.05
CA LEU A 104 19.05 -0.57 -13.78
C LEU A 104 20.24 -0.75 -12.82
N SER A 105 20.42 0.15 -11.86
CA SER A 105 21.50 0.06 -10.87
C SER A 105 21.38 -1.21 -10.02
N ASN A 106 20.17 -1.50 -9.54
CA ASN A 106 19.90 -2.72 -8.75
C ASN A 106 20.15 -3.98 -9.59
N THR A 107 19.78 -3.97 -10.87
CA THR A 107 20.02 -5.07 -11.81
C THR A 107 21.51 -5.29 -12.04
N LYS A 108 22.29 -4.24 -12.29
CA LYS A 108 23.75 -4.32 -12.44
C LYS A 108 24.42 -4.83 -11.16
N LYS A 109 23.96 -4.36 -10.00
CA LYS A 109 24.47 -4.83 -8.70
C LYS A 109 24.18 -6.32 -8.49
N LEU A 110 22.94 -6.75 -8.71
CA LEU A 110 22.54 -8.14 -8.61
C LEU A 110 23.36 -9.04 -9.55
N ALA A 111 23.53 -8.62 -10.81
CA ALA A 111 24.38 -9.31 -11.79
C ALA A 111 25.82 -9.45 -11.30
N THR A 112 26.42 -8.35 -10.81
CA THR A 112 27.79 -8.36 -10.28
C THR A 112 27.92 -9.32 -9.08
N ASP A 113 26.96 -9.28 -8.16
CA ASP A 113 26.96 -10.12 -6.95
C ASP A 113 26.80 -11.62 -7.27
N LEU A 114 26.27 -11.95 -8.46
CA LEU A 114 26.08 -13.29 -8.99
C LEU A 114 27.17 -13.71 -9.99
N GLY A 115 28.23 -12.91 -10.16
CA GLY A 115 29.36 -13.22 -11.04
C GLY A 115 29.14 -12.88 -12.52
N CYS A 116 28.02 -12.23 -12.88
CA CYS A 116 27.77 -11.69 -14.21
C CYS A 116 28.42 -10.31 -14.36
N THR A 117 29.68 -10.28 -14.80
CA THR A 117 30.52 -9.06 -14.75
C THR A 117 30.35 -8.10 -15.94
N GLN A 118 29.79 -8.56 -17.06
CA GLN A 118 29.58 -7.73 -18.26
C GLN A 118 28.27 -6.91 -18.15
N VAL A 119 28.20 -6.02 -17.15
CA VAL A 119 26.97 -5.32 -16.75
C VAL A 119 26.62 -4.09 -17.60
N ASP A 120 27.52 -3.66 -18.49
CA ASP A 120 27.28 -2.51 -19.37
C ASP A 120 26.64 -2.88 -20.71
N ASP A 121 26.58 -4.17 -21.04
CA ASP A 121 25.82 -4.70 -22.16
C ASP A 121 24.60 -5.48 -21.61
N SER A 122 23.41 -4.91 -21.78
CA SER A 122 22.17 -5.49 -21.27
C SER A 122 21.94 -6.92 -21.76
N GLN A 123 22.24 -7.20 -23.03
CA GLN A 123 22.04 -8.53 -23.60
C GLN A 123 22.89 -9.57 -22.89
N THR A 124 24.21 -9.35 -22.82
CA THR A 124 25.16 -10.25 -22.15
C THR A 124 24.85 -10.39 -20.67
N MET A 125 24.48 -9.29 -19.99
CA MET A 125 24.11 -9.32 -18.57
C MET A 125 22.88 -10.21 -18.33
N ILE A 126 21.82 -10.06 -19.14
CA ILE A 126 20.60 -10.84 -19.00
C ILE A 126 20.81 -12.31 -19.37
N GLU A 127 21.55 -12.59 -20.44
CA GLU A 127 21.90 -13.97 -20.82
C GLU A 127 22.65 -14.68 -19.70
N CYS A 128 23.60 -13.98 -19.05
CA CYS A 128 24.29 -14.52 -17.87
C CYS A 128 23.34 -14.76 -16.70
N LEU A 129 22.50 -13.78 -16.34
CA LEU A 129 21.53 -13.92 -15.26
C LEU A 129 20.54 -15.07 -15.47
N GLN A 130 20.20 -15.39 -16.73
CA GLN A 130 19.34 -16.53 -17.08
C GLN A 130 20.00 -17.89 -16.83
N THR A 131 21.33 -17.94 -16.67
CA THR A 131 22.07 -19.17 -16.30
C THR A 131 22.17 -19.38 -14.79
N VAL A 132 21.88 -18.34 -13.99
CA VAL A 132 21.93 -18.40 -12.53
C VAL A 132 20.76 -19.21 -11.99
N SER A 133 21.01 -20.01 -10.94
CA SER A 133 19.95 -20.78 -10.30
C SER A 133 18.94 -19.88 -9.57
N LEU A 134 17.68 -20.32 -9.49
CA LEU A 134 16.67 -19.60 -8.73
C LEU A 134 17.05 -19.45 -7.26
N GLU A 135 17.68 -20.48 -6.67
CA GLU A 135 18.11 -20.47 -5.27
C GLU A 135 19.13 -19.35 -5.00
N GLU A 136 20.16 -19.23 -5.85
CA GLU A 136 21.17 -18.16 -5.70
C GLU A 136 20.57 -16.77 -5.86
N LEU A 137 19.64 -16.61 -6.82
CA LEU A 137 18.93 -15.36 -7.02
C LEU A 137 18.12 -14.95 -5.78
N MET A 138 17.41 -15.90 -5.18
CA MET A 138 16.62 -15.68 -3.97
C MET A 138 17.48 -15.41 -2.74
N LEU A 139 18.62 -16.09 -2.59
CA LEU A 139 19.58 -15.84 -1.51
C LEU A 139 20.16 -14.42 -1.58
N LYS A 140 20.47 -13.93 -2.80
CA LYS A 140 20.92 -12.54 -2.97
C LYS A 140 19.85 -11.52 -2.62
N TYR A 141 18.59 -11.80 -2.95
CA TYR A 141 17.47 -10.96 -2.51
C TYR A 141 17.37 -10.93 -0.98
N ALA A 142 17.41 -12.08 -0.30
CA ALA A 142 17.33 -12.15 1.15
C ALA A 142 18.44 -11.35 1.86
N ASN A 143 19.66 -11.32 1.29
CA ASN A 143 20.79 -10.55 1.82
C ASN A 143 20.66 -9.02 1.70
N THR A 144 19.60 -8.52 1.05
CA THR A 144 19.33 -7.07 0.95
C THR A 144 18.38 -6.55 2.02
N THR A 145 17.85 -7.45 2.85
CA THR A 145 17.03 -7.14 4.02
C THR A 145 17.89 -6.46 5.08
N LEU A 146 17.45 -5.29 5.54
CA LEU A 146 18.02 -4.59 6.66
C LEU A 146 17.49 -5.18 7.99
N PRO A 147 18.11 -4.85 9.15
CA PRO A 147 17.59 -5.27 10.44
C PRO A 147 16.11 -4.94 10.61
N TYR A 148 15.41 -5.76 11.40
CA TYR A 148 13.98 -5.59 11.70
C TYR A 148 13.03 -5.76 10.51
N GLY A 149 13.50 -6.39 9.41
CA GLY A 149 12.68 -6.70 8.25
C GLY A 149 12.48 -5.51 7.31
N GLU A 150 13.25 -4.44 7.49
CA GLU A 150 13.23 -3.29 6.60
C GLU A 150 13.82 -3.65 5.23
N HIS A 151 13.14 -3.26 4.16
CA HIS A 151 13.60 -3.54 2.80
C HIS A 151 13.58 -2.26 1.96
N PRO A 152 14.72 -1.78 1.43
CA PRO A 152 14.66 -0.77 0.39
C PRO A 152 13.86 -1.36 -0.79
N ASN A 153 12.81 -0.65 -1.23
CA ASN A 153 11.94 -1.10 -2.31
C ASN A 153 12.64 -1.12 -3.68
N MET A 154 13.45 -2.15 -3.91
CA MET A 154 14.29 -2.29 -5.11
C MET A 154 13.56 -2.96 -6.27
N TRP A 155 12.67 -3.91 -5.97
CA TRP A 155 12.00 -4.76 -6.95
C TRP A 155 10.49 -4.54 -6.90
N GLY A 156 10.08 -3.35 -7.32
CA GLY A 156 8.68 -2.96 -7.46
C GLY A 156 8.36 -2.42 -8.85
N PRO A 157 7.07 -2.09 -9.10
CA PRO A 157 6.63 -1.45 -10.34
C PRO A 157 7.48 -0.24 -10.74
N ARG A 158 7.66 -0.01 -12.05
CA ARG A 158 8.38 1.14 -12.61
C ARG A 158 7.57 1.87 -13.66
N VAL A 159 7.87 3.15 -13.85
CA VAL A 159 7.43 3.90 -15.03
C VAL A 159 8.29 3.46 -16.22
N ASP A 160 7.70 2.72 -17.14
CA ASP A 160 8.36 2.23 -18.37
C ASP A 160 7.90 2.99 -19.63
N GLY A 161 6.92 3.90 -19.50
CA GLY A 161 6.42 4.73 -20.60
C GLY A 161 5.40 4.04 -21.51
N ASP A 162 5.09 2.76 -21.25
CA ASP A 162 4.11 1.98 -21.99
C ASP A 162 3.09 1.33 -21.04
N TYR A 163 3.54 0.33 -20.27
CA TYR A 163 2.65 -0.38 -19.35
C TYR A 163 2.24 0.50 -18.16
N VAL A 164 3.20 1.19 -17.56
CA VAL A 164 2.96 2.31 -16.64
C VAL A 164 3.41 3.59 -17.36
N PRO A 165 2.49 4.34 -18.01
CA PRO A 165 2.86 5.37 -18.98
C PRO A 165 3.58 6.59 -18.38
N ALA A 166 3.31 6.91 -17.12
CA ALA A 166 3.91 8.01 -16.39
C ALA A 166 3.85 7.74 -14.88
N ALA A 167 4.45 8.61 -14.07
CA ALA A 167 4.36 8.52 -12.62
C ALA A 167 2.89 8.54 -12.14
N PRO A 168 2.47 7.67 -11.20
CA PRO A 168 1.09 7.64 -10.69
C PRO A 168 0.57 9.01 -10.24
N GLU A 169 1.43 9.86 -9.67
CA GLU A 169 1.12 11.23 -9.28
C GLU A 169 0.64 12.07 -10.47
N VAL A 170 1.33 11.95 -11.60
CA VAL A 170 1.00 12.67 -12.84
C VAL A 170 -0.31 12.12 -13.41
N LEU A 171 -0.45 10.79 -13.48
CA LEU A 171 -1.63 10.15 -14.04
C LEU A 171 -2.90 10.50 -13.26
N LEU A 172 -2.84 10.50 -11.92
CA LEU A 172 -3.95 10.89 -11.07
C LEU A 172 -4.28 12.38 -11.19
N LYS A 173 -3.26 13.25 -11.18
CA LYS A 173 -3.43 14.71 -11.31
C LYS A 173 -4.04 15.11 -12.64
N GLU A 174 -3.72 14.38 -13.72
CA GLU A 174 -4.24 14.60 -15.06
C GLU A 174 -5.57 13.84 -15.33
N GLY A 175 -6.01 12.97 -14.42
CA GLY A 175 -7.21 12.15 -14.62
C GLY A 175 -7.05 11.00 -15.63
N ARG A 176 -5.80 10.63 -15.94
CA ARG A 176 -5.40 9.60 -16.94
C ARG A 176 -5.37 8.20 -16.33
N PHE A 177 -6.54 7.76 -15.90
CA PHE A 177 -6.81 6.42 -15.40
C PHE A 177 -8.25 6.07 -15.74
N LYS A 178 -8.62 4.79 -15.70
CA LYS A 178 -9.98 4.39 -16.06
C LYS A 178 -10.99 4.64 -14.94
N GLY A 179 -12.23 4.93 -15.32
CA GLY A 179 -13.34 5.05 -14.38
C GLY A 179 -13.97 3.68 -14.12
N VAL A 180 -13.85 3.20 -12.89
CA VAL A 180 -14.52 2.00 -12.34
C VAL A 180 -15.13 2.35 -10.99
N ASP A 181 -16.11 1.58 -10.55
CA ASP A 181 -16.59 1.71 -9.16
C ASP A 181 -15.53 1.14 -8.22
N ILE A 182 -15.29 1.82 -7.09
CA ILE A 182 -14.19 1.52 -6.17
C ILE A 182 -14.70 1.41 -4.73
N ILE A 183 -14.30 0.35 -4.04
CA ILE A 183 -14.15 0.38 -2.58
C ILE A 183 -12.67 0.61 -2.28
N ALA A 184 -12.34 1.50 -1.36
CA ALA A 184 -10.98 1.65 -0.86
C ALA A 184 -11.01 1.81 0.65
N GLY A 185 -10.04 1.27 1.36
CA GLY A 185 -10.01 1.46 2.80
C GLY A 185 -8.70 1.08 3.44
N ILE A 186 -8.67 1.31 4.75
CA ILE A 186 -7.51 1.13 5.61
C ILE A 186 -7.95 0.54 6.95
N ASN A 187 -7.00 0.04 7.71
CA ASN A 187 -7.20 -0.34 9.11
C ASN A 187 -6.80 0.84 10.01
N SER A 188 -7.33 0.93 11.23
CA SER A 188 -7.11 2.12 12.06
C SER A 188 -5.66 2.29 12.54
N HIS A 189 -4.87 1.20 12.56
CA HIS A 189 -3.47 1.18 12.99
C HIS A 189 -2.58 0.41 11.99
N GLU A 190 -2.65 0.73 10.70
CA GLU A 190 -1.83 0.11 9.64
C GLU A 190 -0.33 0.02 9.96
N GLY A 191 0.19 1.02 10.69
CA GLY A 191 1.60 1.10 11.06
C GLY A 191 2.01 0.16 12.19
N ALA A 192 1.09 -0.63 12.77
CA ALA A 192 1.31 -1.34 14.04
C ALA A 192 2.42 -2.39 13.92
N SER A 193 2.36 -3.30 12.95
CA SER A 193 3.43 -4.28 12.71
C SER A 193 4.78 -3.62 12.39
N PHE A 194 4.75 -2.53 11.62
CA PHE A 194 5.95 -1.81 11.16
C PHE A 194 6.65 -1.06 12.30
N ALA A 195 5.89 -0.47 13.23
CA ALA A 195 6.44 0.19 14.41
C ALA A 195 6.77 -0.82 15.51
N GLY A 196 5.87 -1.77 15.76
CA GLY A 196 5.90 -2.71 16.88
C GLY A 196 7.15 -3.58 16.93
N VAL A 197 7.74 -3.91 15.78
CA VAL A 197 8.99 -4.69 15.70
C VAL A 197 10.14 -4.04 16.48
N TYR A 198 10.22 -2.71 16.50
CA TYR A 198 11.24 -1.97 17.24
C TYR A 198 10.94 -1.87 18.73
N PHE A 199 9.68 -1.73 19.11
CA PHE A 199 9.26 -1.58 20.51
C PHE A 199 9.29 -2.89 21.29
N MET A 200 9.18 -4.02 20.59
CA MET A 200 9.17 -5.35 21.20
C MET A 200 10.51 -6.07 21.20
N SER A 201 11.33 -5.85 20.18
CA SER A 201 12.61 -6.54 20.09
C SER A 201 13.51 -6.12 21.26
N PRO A 202 14.22 -7.05 21.94
CA PRO A 202 15.00 -6.74 23.14
C PRO A 202 15.92 -5.52 23.02
N ASP A 203 16.55 -5.34 21.85
CA ASP A 203 17.44 -4.22 21.54
C ASP A 203 16.86 -3.27 20.47
N GLY A 204 15.61 -3.50 20.03
CA GLY A 204 15.02 -2.83 18.87
C GLY A 204 14.98 -1.32 18.97
N LEU A 205 14.53 -0.80 20.12
CA LEU A 205 14.45 0.64 20.34
C LEU A 205 15.83 1.29 20.50
N SER A 206 16.79 0.58 21.13
CA SER A 206 18.17 1.06 21.24
C SER A 206 18.81 1.14 19.87
N ASP A 207 18.72 0.07 19.09
CA ASP A 207 19.25 0.00 17.73
C ASP A 207 18.63 1.04 16.81
N PHE A 208 17.31 1.26 16.94
CA PHE A 208 16.62 2.30 16.17
C PHE A 208 17.16 3.69 16.51
N ASN A 209 17.35 4.00 17.79
CA ASN A 209 17.89 5.29 18.23
C ASN A 209 19.37 5.48 17.82
N ASP A 210 20.20 4.45 18.02
CA ASP A 210 21.63 4.49 17.67
C ASP A 210 21.86 4.62 16.16
N ASN A 211 20.92 4.12 15.35
CA ASN A 211 20.97 4.17 13.89
C ASN A 211 19.88 5.05 13.26
N PHE A 212 19.31 5.99 14.02
CA PHE A 212 18.13 6.78 13.62
C PHE A 212 18.33 7.46 12.26
N ASP A 213 19.51 8.02 12.02
CA ASP A 213 19.81 8.76 10.79
C ASP A 213 19.73 7.88 9.52
N ASN A 214 19.95 6.58 9.66
CA ASN A 214 19.86 5.61 8.58
C ASN A 214 18.49 4.95 8.51
N LEU A 215 17.90 4.61 9.66
CA LEU A 215 16.66 3.84 9.74
C LEU A 215 15.42 4.72 9.54
N ALA A 216 15.33 5.90 10.17
CA ALA A 216 14.13 6.72 10.12
C ALA A 216 13.68 7.11 8.69
N PRO A 217 14.57 7.42 7.73
CA PRO A 217 14.15 7.62 6.34
C PRO A 217 13.65 6.34 5.67
N VAL A 218 14.27 5.19 5.96
CA VAL A 218 13.91 3.90 5.37
C VAL A 218 12.54 3.44 5.87
N THR A 219 12.30 3.48 7.18
CA THR A 219 11.03 3.05 7.79
C THR A 219 9.86 3.94 7.36
N LEU A 220 10.12 5.20 7.01
CA LEU A 220 9.12 6.12 6.44
C LEU A 220 9.03 6.04 4.91
N GLU A 221 9.72 5.11 4.28
CA GLU A 221 9.76 4.91 2.82
C GLU A 221 10.08 6.23 2.09
N ILE A 222 11.05 6.98 2.64
CA ILE A 222 11.55 8.21 2.05
C ILE A 222 12.68 7.83 1.10
N ARG A 223 12.45 8.10 -0.19
CA ARG A 223 13.35 7.73 -1.27
C ARG A 223 14.73 8.34 -1.07
N GLN A 224 15.78 7.55 -1.33
CA GLN A 224 17.17 7.98 -1.18
C GLN A 224 17.54 9.13 -2.13
N GLN A 225 16.78 9.29 -3.21
CA GLN A 225 16.94 10.31 -4.25
C GLN A 225 16.24 11.62 -3.89
N GLU A 226 15.54 11.70 -2.75
CA GLU A 226 15.04 12.98 -2.25
C GLU A 226 16.20 13.90 -1.86
N ASP A 227 16.01 15.22 -2.01
CA ASP A 227 17.08 16.21 -1.74
C ASP A 227 17.59 16.15 -0.27
N ASN A 228 16.75 15.73 0.68
CA ASN A 228 17.09 15.65 2.11
C ASN A 228 16.21 14.60 2.85
N PRO A 229 16.46 13.29 2.67
CA PRO A 229 15.63 12.23 3.24
C PRO A 229 15.58 12.31 4.77
N LEU A 230 16.73 12.49 5.41
CA LEU A 230 16.85 12.59 6.87
C LEU A 230 16.12 13.79 7.45
N GLY A 231 16.20 14.97 6.81
CA GLY A 231 15.47 16.14 7.26
C GLY A 231 13.96 15.99 7.16
N ILE A 232 13.47 15.24 6.17
CA ILE A 232 12.05 14.91 6.03
C ILE A 232 11.64 13.95 7.15
N ALA A 233 12.44 12.89 7.40
CA ALA A 233 12.18 11.94 8.48
C ALA A 233 12.13 12.62 9.85
N ARG A 234 13.14 13.44 10.18
CA ARG A 234 13.20 14.21 11.43
C ARG A 234 12.00 15.13 11.60
N ALA A 235 11.55 15.82 10.54
CA ALA A 235 10.36 16.65 10.61
C ALA A 235 9.09 15.84 10.89
N ALA A 236 8.98 14.63 10.35
CA ALA A 236 7.87 13.73 10.63
C ALA A 236 7.88 13.22 12.07
N PHE A 237 9.01 12.72 12.57
CA PHE A 237 9.13 12.31 13.97
C PHE A 237 8.89 13.49 14.92
N ASP A 238 9.42 14.69 14.65
CA ASP A 238 9.16 15.89 15.43
C ASP A 238 7.66 16.23 15.50
N PHE A 239 6.95 16.14 14.38
CA PHE A 239 5.53 16.42 14.33
C PHE A 239 4.67 15.47 15.19
N TYR A 240 5.00 14.17 15.23
CA TYR A 240 4.19 13.18 15.96
C TYR A 240 4.59 13.05 17.43
N ILE A 241 5.90 13.08 17.74
CA ILE A 241 6.40 12.77 19.08
C ILE A 241 7.17 13.92 19.73
N GLY A 242 7.36 15.06 19.05
CA GLY A 242 8.21 16.14 19.54
C GLY A 242 9.67 15.68 19.67
N TYR A 243 10.14 14.93 18.67
CA TYR A 243 11.43 14.24 18.66
C TYR A 243 12.57 15.12 19.17
N ASN A 244 13.11 14.71 20.31
CA ASN A 244 14.23 15.35 20.98
C ASN A 244 15.30 14.29 21.25
N GLU A 245 16.09 14.00 20.22
CA GLU A 245 17.26 13.10 20.21
C GLU A 245 16.98 11.59 20.31
N SER A 246 15.82 11.15 20.82
CA SER A 246 15.47 9.73 20.89
C SER A 246 13.97 9.48 20.82
N VAL A 247 13.60 8.28 20.37
CA VAL A 247 12.26 7.68 20.49
C VAL A 247 12.21 6.88 21.77
N ALA A 248 11.16 7.05 22.57
CA ALA A 248 10.97 6.36 23.83
C ALA A 248 9.84 5.31 23.75
N GLN A 249 9.80 4.38 24.71
CA GLN A 249 8.80 3.32 24.73
C GLN A 249 7.35 3.84 24.72
N HIS A 250 7.10 4.98 25.37
CA HIS A 250 5.78 5.60 25.44
C HIS A 250 5.34 6.26 24.12
N ASP A 251 6.22 6.33 23.11
CA ASP A 251 5.92 6.87 21.80
C ASP A 251 5.30 5.84 20.84
N ALA A 252 5.18 4.57 21.26
CA ALA A 252 4.76 3.46 20.40
C ALA A 252 3.46 3.74 19.61
N ASP A 253 2.41 4.25 20.26
CA ASP A 253 1.16 4.60 19.57
C ASP A 253 1.32 5.73 18.55
N LYS A 254 2.13 6.74 18.88
CA LYS A 254 2.35 7.90 18.01
C LYS A 254 3.24 7.55 16.82
N VAL A 255 4.22 6.67 17.01
CA VAL A 255 5.05 6.13 15.91
C VAL A 255 4.22 5.20 15.04
N THR A 256 3.33 4.39 15.63
CA THR A 256 2.35 3.58 14.88
C THR A 256 1.44 4.47 14.03
N GLN A 257 0.92 5.57 14.58
CA GLN A 257 0.11 6.53 13.83
C GLN A 257 0.94 7.23 12.73
N LEU A 258 2.19 7.61 13.01
CA LEU A 258 3.12 8.19 12.04
C LEU A 258 3.28 7.27 10.81
N TYR A 259 3.52 5.98 11.04
CA TYR A 259 3.68 5.00 9.96
C TYR A 259 2.37 4.76 9.22
N SER A 260 1.24 4.64 9.95
CA SER A 260 -0.11 4.49 9.38
C SER A 260 -0.42 5.62 8.40
N ASP A 261 -0.21 6.87 8.84
CA ASP A 261 -0.48 8.06 8.05
C ASP A 261 0.41 8.15 6.82
N ARG A 262 1.72 7.93 7.01
CA ARG A 262 2.73 8.04 5.97
C ARG A 262 2.54 7.02 4.85
N GLN A 263 2.32 5.76 5.24
CA GLN A 263 2.42 4.63 4.33
C GLN A 263 1.06 4.28 3.71
N PHE A 264 -0.06 4.59 4.38
CA PHE A 264 -1.39 4.10 3.97
C PHE A 264 -2.46 5.19 3.94
N ILE A 265 -2.73 5.86 5.06
CA ILE A 265 -3.92 6.74 5.20
C ILE A 265 -3.84 7.95 4.26
N VAL A 266 -2.74 8.71 4.30
CA VAL A 266 -2.58 9.90 3.44
C VAL A 266 -2.60 9.53 1.95
N PRO A 267 -1.85 8.50 1.48
CA PRO A 267 -1.99 8.02 0.10
C PRO A 267 -3.44 7.73 -0.31
N HIS A 268 -4.22 7.02 0.52
CA HIS A 268 -5.63 6.72 0.25
C HIS A 268 -6.49 7.97 0.13
N GLU A 269 -6.32 8.95 1.03
CA GLU A 269 -7.04 10.22 0.93
C GLU A 269 -6.69 10.99 -0.35
N LEU A 270 -5.42 10.98 -0.76
CA LEU A 270 -4.97 11.64 -2.00
C LEU A 270 -5.59 10.98 -3.24
N VAL A 271 -5.50 9.65 -3.35
CA VAL A 271 -6.13 8.89 -4.45
C VAL A 271 -7.63 9.14 -4.49
N SER A 272 -8.31 9.15 -3.34
CA SER A 272 -9.75 9.40 -3.22
C SER A 272 -10.13 10.77 -3.75
N LYS A 273 -9.38 11.83 -3.35
CA LYS A 273 -9.62 13.19 -3.85
C LYS A 273 -9.48 13.30 -5.36
N PHE A 274 -8.47 12.66 -5.96
CA PHE A 274 -8.31 12.65 -7.42
C PHE A 274 -9.39 11.82 -8.11
N THR A 275 -9.78 10.69 -7.53
CA THR A 275 -10.84 9.81 -8.06
C THR A 275 -12.17 10.55 -8.13
N VAL A 276 -12.64 11.12 -7.01
CA VAL A 276 -13.90 11.89 -6.96
C VAL A 276 -13.86 13.09 -7.90
N LYS A 277 -12.71 13.76 -8.03
CA LYS A 277 -12.54 14.91 -8.93
C LYS A 277 -12.63 14.52 -10.40
N HIS A 278 -11.99 13.42 -10.81
CA HIS A 278 -11.80 13.08 -12.22
C HIS A 278 -12.77 12.03 -12.76
N LYS A 279 -13.44 11.26 -11.89
CA LYS A 279 -14.43 10.22 -12.21
C LYS A 279 -15.72 10.38 -11.38
N PRO A 280 -16.36 11.56 -11.35
CA PRO A 280 -17.55 11.79 -10.52
C PRO A 280 -18.75 10.92 -10.93
N GLU A 281 -18.73 10.32 -12.12
CA GLU A 281 -19.74 9.39 -12.62
C GLU A 281 -19.62 7.97 -12.04
N ARG A 282 -18.54 7.68 -11.31
CA ARG A 282 -18.29 6.38 -10.66
C ARG A 282 -18.42 6.49 -9.16
N SER A 283 -18.86 5.42 -8.53
CA SER A 283 -18.99 5.40 -7.07
C SER A 283 -17.65 5.05 -6.42
N LEU A 284 -17.24 5.84 -5.44
CA LEU A 284 -16.15 5.54 -4.51
C LEU A 284 -16.78 5.29 -3.14
N PHE A 285 -16.36 4.25 -2.44
CA PHE A 285 -16.78 3.96 -1.07
C PHE A 285 -15.53 3.78 -0.20
N LEU A 286 -15.37 4.65 0.79
CA LEU A 286 -14.28 4.54 1.76
C LEU A 286 -14.69 3.77 3.00
N TYR A 287 -13.78 2.96 3.55
CA TYR A 287 -13.92 2.37 4.87
C TYR A 287 -12.67 2.52 5.72
N GLN A 288 -12.89 2.37 7.02
CA GLN A 288 -11.85 2.12 8.00
C GLN A 288 -12.24 0.91 8.85
N LEU A 289 -11.38 -0.09 8.96
CA LEU A 289 -11.56 -1.13 9.97
C LEU A 289 -11.14 -0.60 11.34
N ASP A 290 -12.12 -0.50 12.24
CA ASP A 290 -11.92 -0.04 13.63
C ASP A 290 -12.07 -1.15 14.65
N HIS A 291 -12.62 -2.29 14.25
CA HIS A 291 -12.80 -3.43 15.13
C HIS A 291 -11.52 -4.25 15.26
N ARG A 292 -11.05 -4.39 16.50
CA ARG A 292 -9.96 -5.29 16.84
C ARG A 292 -10.49 -6.72 17.02
N GLY A 293 -10.30 -7.54 15.99
CA GLY A 293 -10.70 -8.96 16.01
C GLY A 293 -9.87 -9.82 16.95
N GLN A 294 -10.33 -11.03 17.29
CA GLN A 294 -9.49 -11.99 18.03
C GLN A 294 -8.27 -12.47 17.21
N ARG A 295 -8.44 -12.54 15.88
CA ARG A 295 -7.37 -12.81 14.92
C ARG A 295 -6.83 -11.48 14.42
N SER A 296 -5.54 -11.25 14.61
CA SER A 296 -4.87 -10.01 14.23
C SER A 296 -3.36 -10.19 14.23
N PHE A 297 -2.67 -9.52 13.33
CA PHE A 297 -1.20 -9.46 13.35
C PHE A 297 -0.68 -8.70 14.57
N ALA A 298 -1.45 -7.73 15.09
CA ALA A 298 -1.11 -7.01 16.31
C ALA A 298 -0.97 -7.95 17.54
N SER A 299 -1.54 -9.16 17.49
CA SER A 299 -1.41 -10.15 18.57
C SER A 299 0.01 -10.69 18.75
N TYR A 300 0.91 -10.49 17.77
CA TYR A 300 2.33 -10.73 17.98
C TYR A 300 2.97 -9.69 18.91
N PHE A 301 2.34 -8.53 19.09
CA PHE A 301 2.87 -7.38 19.80
C PHE A 301 2.33 -7.21 21.22
N GLU A 302 2.39 -8.27 22.03
CA GLU A 302 1.80 -8.33 23.38
C GLU A 302 2.22 -7.12 24.25
N GLY A 303 1.23 -6.46 24.86
CA GLY A 303 1.43 -5.27 25.71
C GLY A 303 1.47 -3.93 24.96
N TYR A 304 1.52 -3.93 23.63
CA TYR A 304 1.38 -2.73 22.78
C TYR A 304 0.21 -2.85 21.79
N GLY A 305 0.03 -4.03 21.19
CA GLY A 305 -0.92 -4.29 20.11
C GLY A 305 -2.34 -4.69 20.54
N ASP A 306 -2.66 -4.59 21.83
CA ASP A 306 -3.95 -5.03 22.37
C ASP A 306 -5.13 -4.19 21.82
N HIS A 307 -4.90 -2.94 21.44
CA HIS A 307 -5.88 -2.04 20.82
C HIS A 307 -5.62 -1.72 19.35
N TRP A 308 -4.53 -2.21 18.77
CA TRP A 308 -4.16 -1.92 17.39
C TRP A 308 -4.92 -2.81 16.40
N VAL A 309 -5.57 -2.20 15.42
CA VAL A 309 -6.12 -2.88 14.24
C VAL A 309 -5.08 -2.79 13.12
N ASP A 310 -4.28 -3.84 13.00
CA ASP A 310 -3.04 -3.86 12.23
C ASP A 310 -3.29 -3.95 10.72
N HIS A 311 -2.24 -3.71 9.94
CA HIS A 311 -2.22 -3.97 8.52
C HIS A 311 -2.60 -5.42 8.18
N GLY A 312 -3.54 -5.59 7.26
CA GLY A 312 -4.03 -6.90 6.83
C GLY A 312 -5.02 -7.60 7.78
N ASP A 313 -5.40 -6.99 8.91
CA ASP A 313 -6.38 -7.58 9.83
C ASP A 313 -7.76 -7.82 9.17
N ASP A 314 -8.13 -7.02 8.18
CA ASP A 314 -9.37 -7.17 7.43
C ASP A 314 -9.41 -8.46 6.59
N VAL A 315 -8.25 -9.02 6.21
CA VAL A 315 -8.13 -10.27 5.44
C VAL A 315 -8.71 -11.47 6.21
N PHE A 316 -8.59 -11.49 7.54
CA PHE A 316 -9.10 -12.58 8.39
C PHE A 316 -10.63 -12.75 8.29
N TYR A 317 -11.36 -11.72 7.84
CA TYR A 317 -12.81 -11.79 7.64
C TYR A 317 -13.22 -12.36 6.27
N PHE A 318 -12.30 -12.48 5.32
CA PHE A 318 -12.61 -12.96 3.97
C PHE A 318 -12.17 -14.40 3.71
N PHE A 319 -11.03 -14.79 4.27
CA PHE A 319 -10.35 -16.06 4.00
C PHE A 319 -10.01 -16.81 5.29
N GLU A 320 -10.43 -18.07 5.36
CA GLU A 320 -9.90 -19.05 6.33
C GLU A 320 -8.48 -19.45 5.88
N GLY A 321 -7.53 -19.60 6.80
CA GLY A 321 -6.10 -19.76 6.47
C GLY A 321 -5.22 -18.56 6.87
N GLY A 322 -5.84 -17.39 7.09
CA GLY A 322 -5.11 -16.13 7.25
C GLY A 322 -4.31 -15.72 5.99
N SER A 323 -3.27 -14.90 6.19
CA SER A 323 -2.31 -14.57 5.14
C SER A 323 -1.24 -15.67 5.03
N GLY A 324 -0.46 -15.71 3.94
CA GLY A 324 0.69 -16.62 3.84
C GLY A 324 1.78 -16.42 4.92
N PHE A 325 1.62 -15.42 5.79
CA PHE A 325 2.48 -15.14 6.95
C PHE A 325 2.01 -15.83 8.23
N THR A 326 0.81 -16.42 8.23
CA THR A 326 0.29 -17.12 9.40
C THR A 326 0.55 -18.62 9.30
N SER A 327 1.11 -19.20 10.35
CA SER A 327 1.03 -20.65 10.55
C SER A 327 -0.43 -21.06 10.80
N GLU A 328 -0.73 -22.36 10.77
CA GLU A 328 -2.04 -22.93 11.13
C GLU A 328 -2.60 -22.46 12.51
N THR A 329 -1.84 -21.66 13.27
CA THR A 329 -2.17 -21.19 14.62
C THR A 329 -3.28 -20.13 14.66
N PHE A 330 -3.36 -19.19 13.71
CA PHE A 330 -4.42 -18.15 13.77
C PHE A 330 -5.81 -18.72 13.49
N ASP A 331 -5.91 -19.76 12.65
CA ASP A 331 -7.16 -20.45 12.41
C ASP A 331 -7.65 -21.23 13.64
N GLN A 332 -6.75 -21.59 14.55
CA GLN A 332 -7.09 -22.21 15.82
C GLN A 332 -7.66 -21.21 16.82
N ILE A 333 -7.44 -19.90 16.62
CA ILE A 333 -8.00 -18.86 17.48
C ILE A 333 -9.49 -18.70 17.12
N PRO A 334 -10.41 -18.96 18.07
CA PRO A 334 -11.83 -18.83 17.83
C PRO A 334 -12.21 -17.36 17.65
N MET A 335 -13.04 -17.08 16.65
CA MET A 335 -13.65 -15.77 16.45
C MET A 335 -14.75 -15.52 17.50
N SER A 336 -14.79 -14.29 18.02
CA SER A 336 -15.88 -13.84 18.91
C SER A 336 -17.21 -13.68 18.15
N GLU A 337 -18.33 -13.54 18.87
CA GLU A 337 -19.62 -13.24 18.23
C GLU A 337 -19.58 -11.94 17.41
N THR A 338 -18.85 -10.93 17.90
CA THR A 338 -18.64 -9.66 17.19
C THR A 338 -17.80 -9.85 15.93
N ASP A 339 -16.74 -10.69 15.98
CA ASP A 339 -15.92 -11.01 14.81
C ASP A 339 -16.75 -11.68 13.72
N LEU A 340 -17.59 -12.64 14.11
CA LEU A 340 -18.48 -13.36 13.18
C LEU A 340 -19.51 -12.42 12.56
N LYS A 341 -20.06 -11.49 13.34
CA LYS A 341 -20.98 -10.46 12.83
C LYS A 341 -20.29 -9.57 11.80
N ILE A 342 -19.11 -9.06 12.12
CA ILE A 342 -18.32 -8.19 11.23
C ILE A 342 -17.93 -8.95 9.96
N ARG A 343 -17.49 -10.21 10.07
CA ARG A 343 -17.25 -11.11 8.93
C ARG A 343 -18.46 -11.19 8.00
N ASP A 344 -19.64 -11.41 8.56
CA ASP A 344 -20.86 -11.59 7.78
C ASP A 344 -21.29 -10.27 7.10
N GLU A 345 -21.11 -9.12 7.78
CA GLU A 345 -21.34 -7.79 7.23
C GLU A 345 -20.35 -7.47 6.08
N LEU A 346 -19.04 -7.62 6.29
CA LEU A 346 -18.02 -7.38 5.24
C LEU A 346 -18.20 -8.29 4.04
N THR A 347 -18.33 -9.60 4.22
CA THR A 347 -18.50 -10.53 3.10
C THR A 347 -19.80 -10.29 2.33
N THR A 348 -20.85 -9.78 2.99
CA THR A 348 -22.08 -9.35 2.32
C THR A 348 -21.88 -8.07 1.52
N MET A 349 -21.19 -7.07 2.08
CA MET A 349 -20.90 -5.81 1.38
C MET A 349 -20.01 -6.02 0.14
N TRP A 350 -18.96 -6.86 0.25
CA TRP A 350 -18.09 -7.19 -0.89
C TRP A 350 -18.87 -7.93 -1.98
N TYR A 351 -19.72 -8.87 -1.61
CA TYR A 351 -20.61 -9.56 -2.54
C TYR A 351 -21.55 -8.58 -3.25
N ASN A 352 -22.28 -7.76 -2.48
CA ASN A 352 -23.22 -6.79 -3.03
C ASN A 352 -22.55 -5.81 -3.99
N PHE A 353 -21.37 -5.32 -3.63
CA PHE A 353 -20.57 -4.46 -4.49
C PHE A 353 -20.13 -5.17 -5.77
N ALA A 354 -19.67 -6.42 -5.69
CA ALA A 354 -19.33 -7.22 -6.87
C ALA A 354 -20.54 -7.52 -7.78
N MET A 355 -21.75 -7.57 -7.23
CA MET A 355 -22.95 -7.80 -8.01
C MET A 355 -23.50 -6.51 -8.63
N THR A 356 -23.56 -5.43 -7.84
CA THR A 356 -24.37 -4.25 -8.15
C THR A 356 -23.56 -2.96 -8.29
N GLY A 357 -22.36 -2.89 -7.74
CA GLY A 357 -21.59 -1.65 -7.60
C GLY A 357 -21.96 -0.83 -6.35
N ASN A 358 -22.91 -1.30 -5.53
CA ASN A 358 -23.28 -0.70 -4.25
C ASN A 358 -23.10 -1.74 -3.12
N PRO A 359 -22.33 -1.45 -2.05
CA PRO A 359 -22.15 -2.37 -0.92
C PRO A 359 -23.43 -2.62 -0.10
N THR A 360 -24.33 -1.64 -0.05
CA THR A 360 -25.63 -1.69 0.67
C THR A 360 -26.76 -1.32 -0.29
N PRO A 361 -27.10 -2.19 -1.27
CA PRO A 361 -28.14 -1.91 -2.27
C PRO A 361 -29.56 -2.01 -1.69
N ASP A 362 -29.71 -2.58 -0.50
CA ASP A 362 -30.95 -2.75 0.25
C ASP A 362 -30.70 -2.52 1.76
N ASP A 363 -31.78 -2.56 2.55
CA ASP A 363 -31.75 -2.26 3.98
C ASP A 363 -31.40 -3.48 4.87
N ASN A 364 -30.99 -4.62 4.29
CA ASN A 364 -30.82 -5.87 5.05
C ASN A 364 -29.72 -5.79 6.12
N LEU A 365 -28.72 -4.92 5.93
CA LEU A 365 -27.62 -4.72 6.88
C LEU A 365 -27.97 -3.72 8.00
N GLY A 366 -29.13 -3.05 7.94
CA GLY A 366 -29.59 -2.09 8.96
C GLY A 366 -28.85 -0.74 8.96
N PHE A 367 -27.96 -0.51 8.00
CA PHE A 367 -27.30 0.77 7.74
C PHE A 367 -27.05 0.95 6.23
N VAL A 368 -26.79 2.19 5.82
CA VAL A 368 -26.49 2.54 4.42
C VAL A 368 -25.06 3.05 4.33
N TRP A 369 -24.24 2.41 3.49
CA TRP A 369 -22.92 2.90 3.12
C TRP A 369 -23.07 3.83 1.92
N SER A 370 -23.04 5.13 2.18
CA SER A 370 -23.16 6.15 1.13
C SER A 370 -21.84 6.30 0.36
N PRO A 371 -21.86 6.60 -0.95
CA PRO A 371 -20.66 6.93 -1.70
C PRO A 371 -19.91 8.11 -1.07
N THR A 372 -18.59 8.04 -1.11
CA THR A 372 -17.67 9.09 -0.67
C THR A 372 -17.59 10.20 -1.70
N TYR A 373 -17.72 11.45 -1.23
CA TYR A 373 -17.56 12.65 -2.04
C TYR A 373 -16.33 13.46 -1.57
N HIS A 374 -16.34 14.78 -1.79
CA HIS A 374 -15.19 15.66 -1.51
C HIS A 374 -14.80 15.74 -0.03
N ASN A 375 -15.70 15.40 0.89
CA ASN A 375 -15.50 15.42 2.34
C ASN A 375 -14.75 14.17 2.87
N LEU A 376 -14.50 13.16 2.02
CA LEU A 376 -13.84 11.91 2.42
C LEU A 376 -14.56 11.16 3.57
N GLU A 377 -15.90 11.24 3.62
CA GLU A 377 -16.68 10.38 4.52
C GLU A 377 -16.42 8.90 4.20
N TYR A 378 -16.32 8.10 5.27
CA TYR A 378 -16.03 6.67 5.19
C TYR A 378 -16.90 5.89 6.17
N LEU A 379 -17.08 4.60 5.91
CA LEU A 379 -17.72 3.67 6.85
C LEU A 379 -16.70 3.25 7.90
N SER A 380 -16.91 3.64 9.16
CA SER A 380 -16.21 3.05 10.30
C SER A 380 -16.78 1.66 10.56
N MET A 381 -15.95 0.64 10.34
CA MET A 381 -16.27 -0.77 10.55
C MET A 381 -15.91 -1.19 11.98
N GLY A 382 -16.54 -0.54 12.94
CA GLY A 382 -16.65 -1.02 14.31
C GLY A 382 -17.92 -1.85 14.52
N SER A 383 -18.29 -2.09 15.78
CA SER A 383 -19.60 -2.65 16.12
C SER A 383 -20.35 -1.69 17.05
N PRO A 384 -21.38 -0.95 16.56
CA PRO A 384 -21.97 -1.01 15.21
C PRO A 384 -21.16 -0.27 14.13
N MET A 385 -21.38 -0.64 12.85
CA MET A 385 -20.84 0.10 11.71
C MET A 385 -21.59 1.41 11.50
N SER A 386 -20.89 2.49 11.14
CA SER A 386 -21.51 3.79 10.89
C SER A 386 -20.70 4.67 9.94
N MET A 387 -21.38 5.49 9.14
CA MET A 387 -20.74 6.53 8.32
C MET A 387 -20.16 7.60 9.24
N THR A 388 -18.91 7.98 9.00
CA THR A 388 -18.20 8.97 9.81
C THR A 388 -17.26 9.82 8.95
N GLN A 389 -16.71 10.84 9.58
CA GLN A 389 -15.66 11.70 9.05
C GLN A 389 -14.72 12.08 10.20
N ASP A 390 -13.43 12.16 9.91
CA ASP A 390 -12.42 12.63 10.85
C ASP A 390 -11.79 13.94 10.35
N PRO A 391 -12.23 15.11 10.86
CA PRO A 391 -11.67 16.40 10.47
C PRO A 391 -10.19 16.56 10.81
N SER A 392 -9.66 15.82 11.80
CA SER A 392 -8.26 15.94 12.22
C SER A 392 -7.28 15.47 11.13
N ARG A 393 -7.72 14.54 10.27
CA ARG A 393 -6.94 14.06 9.12
C ARG A 393 -6.59 15.15 8.11
N GLU A 394 -7.38 16.23 8.06
CA GLU A 394 -7.04 17.36 7.21
C GLU A 394 -5.73 18.02 7.61
N TRP A 395 -5.52 18.23 8.91
CA TRP A 395 -4.28 18.79 9.43
C TRP A 395 -3.09 17.87 9.11
N ILE A 396 -3.25 16.56 9.35
CA ILE A 396 -2.23 15.54 9.09
C ILE A 396 -1.86 15.50 7.60
N ARG A 397 -2.85 15.43 6.71
CA ARG A 397 -2.63 15.47 5.26
C ARG A 397 -1.99 16.78 4.81
N ASN A 398 -2.34 17.91 5.42
CA ASN A 398 -1.70 19.19 5.11
C ASN A 398 -0.23 19.20 5.51
N PHE A 399 0.13 18.65 6.66
CA PHE A 399 1.51 18.44 7.07
C PHE A 399 2.25 17.57 6.03
N TRP A 400 1.76 16.37 5.74
CA TRP A 400 2.41 15.44 4.82
C TRP A 400 2.53 15.99 3.40
N THR A 401 1.52 16.71 2.90
CA THR A 401 1.57 17.34 1.56
C THR A 401 2.42 18.62 1.50
N SER A 402 2.85 19.15 2.65
CA SER A 402 3.79 20.26 2.71
C SER A 402 5.25 19.81 2.55
N LEU A 403 5.58 18.59 2.96
CA LEU A 403 6.97 18.11 2.95
C LEU A 403 7.54 18.08 1.52
N PRO A 404 8.84 18.36 1.34
CA PRO A 404 9.44 18.55 0.01
C PRO A 404 9.77 17.23 -0.70
N THR A 405 8.86 16.26 -0.71
CA THR A 405 9.03 14.98 -1.41
C THR A 405 8.82 15.12 -2.92
N ARG A 406 9.38 14.22 -3.71
CA ARG A 406 9.15 14.09 -5.16
C ARG A 406 7.67 13.98 -5.46
N GLN A 407 6.94 13.15 -4.72
CA GLN A 407 5.49 13.01 -4.85
C GLN A 407 4.78 14.36 -4.71
N ASN A 408 5.10 15.14 -3.67
CA ASN A 408 4.50 16.45 -3.44
C ASN A 408 4.93 17.49 -4.46
N ARG A 409 6.15 17.43 -5.01
CA ARG A 409 6.57 18.31 -6.11
C ARG A 409 5.76 18.05 -7.38
N LEU A 410 5.35 16.81 -7.63
CA LEU A 410 4.51 16.44 -8.77
C LEU A 410 3.05 16.83 -8.53
N LEU A 411 2.50 16.48 -7.37
CA LEU A 411 1.09 16.75 -7.03
C LEU A 411 0.83 18.23 -6.73
N TYR A 412 1.67 18.86 -5.91
CA TYR A 412 1.48 20.18 -5.30
C TYR A 412 2.75 21.07 -5.42
N PRO A 413 3.25 21.37 -6.64
CA PRO A 413 4.50 22.10 -6.83
C PRO A 413 4.52 23.47 -6.14
N GLU A 414 3.38 24.16 -6.03
CA GLU A 414 3.30 25.47 -5.39
C GLU A 414 3.49 25.41 -3.87
N LYS A 415 2.96 24.37 -3.20
CA LYS A 415 3.12 24.18 -1.75
C LYS A 415 4.59 23.98 -1.36
N VAL A 416 5.37 23.28 -2.20
CA VAL A 416 6.78 22.97 -1.92
C VAL A 416 7.71 24.16 -2.17
N LYS A 417 7.39 25.04 -3.14
CA LYS A 417 8.19 26.25 -3.43
C LYS A 417 8.24 27.22 -2.25
N GLU A 418 7.14 27.36 -1.50
CA GLU A 418 7.06 28.27 -0.35
C GLU A 418 8.04 27.90 0.79
N LEU A 419 8.36 26.62 0.96
CA LEU A 419 9.36 26.15 1.93
C LEU A 419 10.80 26.51 1.54
N LYS A 420 11.12 26.53 0.23
CA LYS A 420 12.44 26.96 -0.27
C LYS A 420 12.64 28.48 -0.09
N VAL A 421 11.58 29.28 -0.25
CA VAL A 421 11.62 30.74 -0.04
C VAL A 421 11.81 31.09 1.44
N LYS A 422 11.20 30.33 2.36
CA LYS A 422 11.44 30.49 3.81
C LYS A 422 12.85 30.09 4.26
N LYS A 423 13.61 29.30 3.48
CA LYS A 423 14.95 28.79 3.84
C LYS A 423 16.15 29.67 3.42
N ILE A 424 15.94 30.92 2.99
CA ILE A 424 17.05 31.90 2.79
C ILE A 424 17.15 32.91 3.95
N GLY A 425 16.25 32.86 4.93
CA GLY A 425 16.32 33.69 6.13
C GLY A 425 16.16 32.86 7.40
N PHE A 426 17.23 32.73 8.16
CA PHE A 426 17.30 32.26 9.55
C PHE A 426 17.31 30.74 9.84
N LEU A 427 18.43 30.34 10.45
CA LEU A 427 18.61 29.15 11.26
C LEU A 427 17.70 29.19 12.51
N LEU A 428 17.24 28.00 12.92
CA LEU A 428 16.90 27.58 14.28
C LEU A 428 16.04 28.53 15.13
N SER A 429 14.74 28.26 15.23
CA SER A 429 13.95 28.16 16.49
C SER A 429 12.44 28.31 16.23
N CYS A 430 11.65 27.47 16.92
CA CYS A 430 10.20 27.54 17.10
C CYS A 430 9.31 27.39 15.85
N TRP A 431 8.79 26.17 15.64
CA TRP A 431 7.54 25.97 14.92
C TRP A 431 6.37 26.18 15.87
N CYS A 432 5.86 27.40 15.94
CA CYS A 432 4.50 27.71 16.38
C CYS A 432 3.79 28.40 15.22
N PHE A 433 2.71 27.81 14.70
CA PHE A 433 1.78 28.52 13.83
C PHE A 433 0.40 28.52 14.49
N LEU A 434 -0.10 29.74 14.74
CA LEU A 434 -1.47 30.07 15.14
C LEU A 434 -2.49 29.69 14.07
#